data_AF-A0A813I2D0-F1
#
_entry.id   AF-A0A813I2D0-F1
#
_cell.length_a   1.000
_cell.length_b   1.000
_cell.length_c   1.000
_cell.angle_alpha   90.00
_cell.angle_beta   90.00
_cell.angle_gamma   90.00
#
_symmetry.space_group_name_H-M   'P 1'
#
loop_
_entity.id
_entity.type
_entity.pdbx_description
1 polymer ?
#
loop_
_entity_poly.entity_id
_entity_poly.type
_entity_poly.pdbx_seq_one_letter_code
_entity_poly.pdbx_strand_id
1 'polypeptide(L)'
;ALSLLDRWETSLARKKGLPDVSENGNFSNVRNVKYNGANLEAASFAEWIVPESEVLELDYVGERRPDPSSPVLDEDTFVKFLVALETAKCEDLITVQ
;
A
#
# COMPACT_ATOMS: atom_id res chain seq x y z
N ALA A 1 -9.07 1.98 0.14
CA ALA A 1 -8.17 3.01 0.69
C ALA A 1 -6.76 2.46 0.94
N LEU A 2 -6.58 1.41 1.74
CA LEU A 2 -5.25 0.85 2.06
C LEU A 2 -4.47 0.36 0.83
N SER A 3 -5.13 -0.26 -0.16
CA SER A 3 -4.47 -0.70 -1.40
C SER A 3 -3.91 0.46 -2.23
N LEU A 4 -4.58 1.62 -2.22
CA LEU A 4 -4.09 2.84 -2.88
C LEU A 4 -2.86 3.42 -2.17
N LEU A 5 -2.87 3.41 -0.83
CA LEU A 5 -1.75 3.85 -0.02
C LEU A 5 -0.53 2.94 -0.21
N ASP A 6 -0.73 1.62 -0.16
CA ASP A 6 0.32 0.63 -0.40
C ASP A 6 0.98 0.86 -1.77
N ARG A 7 0.18 0.98 -2.83
CA ARG A 7 0.69 1.26 -4.18
C ARG A 7 1.49 2.55 -4.26
N TRP A 8 1.03 3.62 -3.61
CA TRP A 8 1.72 4.89 -3.58
C TRP A 8 3.06 4.81 -2.83
N GLU A 9 3.08 4.18 -1.65
CA GLU A 9 4.31 4.01 -0.87
C GLU A 9 5.31 3.10 -1.59
N THR A 10 4.86 1.99 -2.18
CA THR A 10 5.69 1.12 -3.03
C THR A 10 6.31 1.91 -4.20
N SER A 11 5.52 2.76 -4.88
CA SER A 11 6.03 3.61 -5.97
C SER A 11 7.11 4.58 -5.46
N LEU A 12 6.89 5.18 -4.28
CA LEU A 12 7.83 6.10 -3.67
C LEU A 12 9.13 5.41 -3.24
N ALA A 13 9.04 4.20 -2.67
CA ALA A 13 10.15 3.37 -2.26
C ALA A 13 11.07 3.04 -3.44
N ARG A 14 10.46 2.56 -4.53
CA ARG A 14 11.15 2.25 -5.79
C ARG A 14 11.82 3.49 -6.39
N LYS A 15 11.11 4.62 -6.46
CA LYS A 15 11.67 5.89 -6.97
C LYS A 15 12.85 6.41 -6.14
N LYS A 16 12.87 6.14 -4.84
CA LYS A 16 13.97 6.50 -3.93
C LYS A 16 15.11 5.49 -3.93
N GLY A 17 14.97 4.34 -4.59
CA GLY A 17 15.95 3.27 -4.57
C GLY A 17 16.12 2.63 -3.19
N LEU A 18 15.04 2.59 -2.38
CA LEU A 18 15.08 1.92 -1.08
C LEU A 18 15.21 0.39 -1.27
N PRO A 19 15.88 -0.32 -0.34
CA PRO A 19 15.91 -1.77 -0.38
C PRO A 19 14.51 -2.34 -0.09
N ASP A 20 14.16 -3.45 -0.74
CA ASP A 20 12.92 -4.15 -0.46
C ASP A 20 13.01 -4.86 0.90
N VAL A 21 12.13 -4.48 1.83
CA VAL A 21 11.99 -5.06 3.18
C VAL A 21 10.62 -5.69 3.41
N SER A 22 9.84 -5.87 2.34
CA SER A 22 8.52 -6.50 2.38
C SER A 22 8.63 -8.00 2.64
N GLU A 23 7.57 -8.58 3.20
CA GLU A 23 7.49 -10.02 3.49
C GLU A 23 7.59 -10.87 2.21
N ASN A 24 7.02 -10.38 1.11
CA ASN A 24 6.89 -11.11 -0.16
C ASN A 24 7.85 -10.64 -1.26
N GLY A 25 8.78 -9.72 -0.96
CA GLY A 25 9.73 -9.19 -1.96
C GLY A 25 9.04 -8.40 -3.08
N ASN A 26 7.96 -7.69 -2.76
CA ASN A 26 7.17 -6.89 -3.70
C ASN A 26 7.08 -5.39 -3.34
N PHE A 27 7.88 -4.92 -2.36
CA PHE A 27 7.84 -3.57 -1.77
C PHE A 27 6.52 -3.18 -1.08
N SER A 28 5.63 -4.15 -0.82
CA SER A 28 4.38 -3.88 -0.11
C SER A 28 4.62 -3.66 1.39
N ASN A 29 3.88 -2.73 1.95
CA ASN A 29 3.83 -2.43 3.37
C ASN A 29 2.82 -3.30 4.12
N VAL A 30 2.07 -4.13 3.39
CA VAL A 30 1.12 -5.08 3.93
C VAL A 30 1.84 -6.38 4.33
N ARG A 31 1.56 -6.88 5.53
CA ARG A 31 2.16 -8.10 6.11
C ARG A 31 1.10 -9.00 6.73
N ASN A 32 1.47 -10.26 6.98
CA ASN A 32 0.65 -11.25 7.69
C ASN A 32 -0.77 -11.39 7.11
N VAL A 33 -0.93 -11.24 5.79
CA VAL A 33 -2.24 -11.16 5.16
C VAL A 33 -2.94 -12.50 5.22
N LYS A 34 -4.13 -12.51 5.83
CA LYS A 34 -5.00 -13.68 5.89
C LYS A 34 -6.39 -13.35 5.38
N TYR A 35 -6.90 -14.22 4.54
CA TYR A 35 -8.28 -14.21 4.10
C TYR A 35 -8.99 -15.45 4.65
N ASN A 36 -10.04 -15.25 5.44
CA ASN A 36 -10.79 -16.31 6.11
C ASN A 36 -9.89 -17.29 6.89
N GLY A 37 -8.89 -16.75 7.60
CA GLY A 37 -7.93 -17.52 8.39
C GLY A 37 -6.84 -18.26 7.59
N ALA A 38 -6.87 -18.23 6.26
CA ALA A 38 -5.84 -18.78 5.39
C ALA A 38 -4.92 -17.67 4.86
N ASN A 39 -3.65 -17.98 4.62
CA ASN A 39 -2.73 -17.01 4.00
C ASN A 39 -3.26 -16.61 2.62
N LEU A 40 -3.24 -15.32 2.33
CA LEU A 40 -3.68 -14.83 1.03
C LEU A 40 -2.60 -15.08 -0.03
N GLU A 41 -2.88 -15.97 -0.98
CA GLU A 41 -2.02 -16.23 -2.13
C GLU A 41 -2.29 -15.20 -3.24
N ALA A 42 -1.88 -13.95 -3.03
CA ALA A 42 -1.91 -12.90 -4.04
C ALA A 42 -0.49 -12.35 -4.27
N ALA A 43 -0.13 -12.11 -5.54
CA ALA A 43 1.18 -11.55 -5.90
C ALA A 43 1.37 -10.12 -5.34
N SER A 44 0.28 -9.36 -5.23
CA SER A 44 0.24 -8.10 -4.50
C SER A 44 -1.13 -7.87 -3.86
N PHE A 45 -1.14 -7.13 -2.74
CA PHE A 45 -2.38 -6.71 -2.09
C PHE A 45 -3.24 -5.82 -3.00
N ALA A 46 -2.60 -5.05 -3.87
CA ALA A 46 -3.28 -4.17 -4.83
C ALA A 46 -4.06 -4.92 -5.92
N GLU A 47 -3.66 -6.16 -6.23
CA GLU A 47 -4.33 -7.02 -7.22
C GLU A 47 -5.45 -7.86 -6.60
N TRP A 48 -5.56 -7.88 -5.27
CA TRP A 48 -6.58 -8.66 -4.60
C TRP A 48 -7.97 -8.02 -4.73
N ILE A 49 -8.89 -8.75 -5.36
CA ILE A 49 -10.29 -8.35 -5.47
C ILE A 49 -10.99 -8.74 -4.17
N VAL A 50 -11.47 -7.74 -3.42
CA VAL A 50 -12.20 -7.95 -2.17
C VAL A 50 -13.52 -8.69 -2.48
N PRO A 51 -13.74 -9.90 -1.94
CA PRO A 51 -15.02 -10.60 -2.07
C PRO A 51 -16.11 -9.93 -1.22
N GLU A 52 -17.38 -10.14 -1.60
CA GLU A 52 -18.54 -9.47 -0.98
C GLU A 52 -18.79 -9.86 0.49
N SER A 53 -18.28 -11.02 0.91
CA SER A 53 -18.33 -11.53 2.28
C SER A 53 -16.96 -12.05 2.71
N GLU A 54 -16.82 -12.38 4.00
CA GLU A 54 -15.61 -12.86 4.69
C GLU A 54 -14.72 -11.78 5.32
N VAL A 55 -13.72 -12.23 6.10
CA VAL A 55 -12.81 -11.39 6.89
C VAL A 55 -11.42 -11.40 6.25
N LEU A 56 -10.90 -10.19 6.05
CA LEU A 56 -9.50 -9.94 5.71
C LEU A 56 -8.78 -9.42 6.95
N GLU A 57 -7.72 -10.10 7.35
CA GLU A 57 -6.82 -9.69 8.43
C GLU A 57 -5.46 -9.34 7.82
N LEU A 58 -4.88 -8.21 8.23
CA LEU A 58 -3.56 -7.78 7.78
C LEU A 58 -2.93 -6.82 8.79
N ASP A 59 -1.61 -6.73 8.74
CA ASP A 59 -0.84 -5.67 9.39
C ASP A 59 -0.35 -4.68 8.34
N TYR A 60 -0.61 -3.39 8.54
CA TYR A 60 -0.12 -2.32 7.66
C TYR A 60 1.01 -1.55 8.36
N VAL A 61 2.20 -1.53 7.77
CA VAL A 61 3.37 -0.83 8.32
C VAL A 61 3.97 0.10 7.28
N GLY A 62 3.66 1.39 7.38
CA GLY A 62 4.24 2.41 6.48
C GLY A 62 5.75 2.57 6.68
N GLU A 63 6.45 2.95 5.61
CA GLU A 63 7.92 3.05 5.59
C GLU A 63 8.44 4.14 6.55
N ARG A 64 7.71 5.24 6.67
CA ARG A 64 8.09 6.38 7.51
C ARG A 64 7.09 6.54 8.65
N ARG A 65 7.59 6.43 9.88
CA ARG A 65 6.84 6.87 11.06
C ARG A 65 6.69 8.39 11.00
N PRO A 66 5.46 8.94 11.09
CA PRO A 66 5.28 10.38 11.23
C PRO A 66 5.99 10.86 12.50
N ASP A 67 6.47 12.10 12.46
CA ASP A 67 7.02 12.72 13.66
C ASP A 67 5.92 12.80 14.73
N PRO A 68 6.17 12.48 16.01
CA PRO A 68 5.15 12.54 17.07
C PRO A 68 4.48 13.91 17.22
N SER A 69 5.13 14.98 16.77
CA SER A 69 4.61 16.34 16.77
C SER A 69 3.85 16.71 15.48
N SER A 70 3.77 15.81 14.50
CA SER A 70 3.06 16.05 13.25
C SER A 70 1.56 16.22 13.51
N PRO A 71 0.91 17.22 12.89
CA PRO A 71 -0.53 17.36 13.00
C PRO A 71 -1.24 16.15 12.39
N VAL A 72 -2.36 15.77 13.00
CA VAL A 72 -3.24 14.74 12.44
C VAL A 72 -3.90 15.30 11.17
N LEU A 73 -3.87 14.53 10.10
CA LEU A 73 -4.57 14.88 8.87
C LEU A 73 -6.08 14.83 9.09
N ASP A 74 -6.79 15.91 8.78
CA ASP A 74 -8.25 15.92 8.85
C ASP A 74 -8.86 15.03 7.76
N GLU A 75 -10.10 14.60 8.00
CA GLU A 75 -10.79 13.65 7.13
C GLU A 75 -11.01 14.19 5.72
N ASP A 76 -11.38 15.47 5.57
CA ASP A 76 -11.62 16.08 4.27
C ASP A 76 -10.33 16.12 3.43
N THR A 77 -9.21 16.47 4.05
CA THR A 77 -7.90 16.46 3.39
C THR A 77 -7.48 15.04 3.05
N PHE A 78 -7.72 14.07 3.93
CA PHE A 78 -7.43 12.66 3.66
C PHE A 78 -8.24 12.12 2.46
N VAL A 79 -9.53 12.42 2.38
CA VAL A 79 -10.37 12.02 1.25
C VAL A 79 -9.88 12.66 -0.05
N LYS A 80 -9.56 13.95 -0.05
CA LYS A 80 -8.99 14.64 -1.23
C LYS A 80 -7.67 14.01 -1.66
N PHE A 81 -6.84 13.62 -0.70
CA PHE A 81 -5.59 12.90 -0.97
C PHE A 81 -5.83 11.54 -1.62
N LEU A 82 -6.78 10.75 -1.11
CA LEU A 82 -7.15 9.46 -1.70
C LEU A 82 -7.69 9.61 -3.14
N VAL A 83 -8.55 10.60 -3.40
CA VAL A 83 -9.06 10.90 -4.74
C VAL A 83 -7.91 11.31 -5.67
N ALA A 84 -6.97 12.13 -5.18
CA ALA A 84 -5.79 12.50 -5.95
C ALA A 84 -4.90 11.28 -6.28
N LEU A 85 -4.74 10.35 -5.35
CA LEU A 85 -3.98 9.11 -5.58
C LEU A 85 -4.66 8.17 -6.59
N GLU A 86 -5.98 8.07 -6.54
CA GLU A 86 -6.74 7.24 -7.48
C GLU A 86 -6.69 7.81 -8.91
N THR A 87 -6.81 9.14 -9.04
CA THR A 87 -6.82 9.83 -10.33
C THR A 87 -5.43 10.12 -10.91
N ALA A 88 -4.38 10.00 -10.11
CA ALA A 88 -3.01 10.17 -10.56
C ALA A 88 -2.63 9.10 -11.59
N LYS A 89 -2.09 9.53 -12.73
CA LYS A 89 -1.50 8.63 -13.71
C LYS A 89 -0.17 8.12 -13.16
N CYS A 90 -0.07 6.80 -12.96
CA CYS A 90 1.23 6.17 -12.74
C CYS A 90 1.92 6.07 -14.11
N GLU A 91 2.94 6.89 -14.33
CA GLU A 91 3.87 6.65 -15.44
C GLU A 91 4.79 5.50 -15.00
N ASP A 92 4.58 4.33 -15.61
CA ASP A 92 5.44 3.18 -15.39
C ASP A 92 6.86 3.52 -15.83
N LEU A 93 7.77 3.60 -14.86
CA LEU A 93 9.21 3.63 -15.13
C LEU A 93 9.61 2.21 -15.58
N ILE A 94 9.28 1.86 -16.82
CA ILE A 94 9.83 0.70 -17.50
C ILE A 94 11.32 0.99 -17.72
N THR A 95 12.15 0.63 -16.75
CA THR A 95 13.60 0.55 -17.00
C THR A 95 13.85 -0.80 -17.64
N VAL A 96 13.84 -0.83 -18.97
CA VAL A 96 14.41 -1.94 -19.74
C VAL A 96 15.93 -1.87 -19.61
N GLN A 97 16.55 -2.89 -19.02
CA GLN A 97 17.93 -3.27 -19.27
C GLN A 97 18.02 -4.78 -19.46
#